data_AF-A0A7X7F479-F1
#
_entry.id   AF-A0A7X7F479-F1
#
_cell.length_a   1.000
_cell.length_b   1.000
_cell.length_c   1.000
_cell.angle_alpha   90.00
_cell.angle_beta   90.00
_cell.angle_gamma   90.00
#
_symmetry.space_group_name_H-M   'P 1'
#
loop_
_entity.id
_entity.type
_entity.pdbx_description
1 polymer ?
#
loop_
_entity_poly.entity_id
_entity_poly.type
_entity_poly.pdbx_seq_one_letter_code
_entity_poly.pdbx_strand_id
1 'polypeptide(L)'
;VSTGILPGKVDFMTPEWRELFAFAVAEADRLGLEIIMNNDDGWTGSGGPWNTVENSMQVLTSSEVRVKGPSRFEAVLPSPPAKLDYYRDIAILALPDSHDNPDAEKAPGIENWQAKAGYGRGFRIEPETGDAKPGGIPSANIIDLTSRVDADGRLQWDVPEGNWTVLRLGHTTTGRQNHPCTPHGVGLECDKLSKEAMEKHFDGFLAKLIADVGPLAGKSLIGTHIDSWEVGSQNWTPKLREEFKSRRGYDPTPYYPTLAGHVVENLEVSERFLWDYRKTLADMMADNYFGHLGELAKKHGMIISAEAYGGDFDHLQAASRMDIPMSEFWVRSPEPNSPSNSVTMMDPTSEWASSAAHVAGRKIVAAEAFTATDHDGKWHNYPYKIKALGDRMFAEGVNRFVFHRYAMQPWMDRLPGMTFGPWGTCIERTLTWFEPGQAWFRYLARCQHLLQEGDFVADICFFHGESAPNHAYDRAELESRLPTGYDYDGCNDEAIMNMTVEDGVLALPSRMHYRVLVLPESRFMTPELVAKIRELVRDGAHVVGPRPDKSPSLANYPACDDEVRRLADELWGDVSTPGERAVG
;
A
#
# COMPACT_ATOMS: atom_id res chain seq x y z
N VAL A 1 -22.93 3.53 -4.41
CA VAL A 1 -24.02 3.61 -5.41
C VAL A 1 -23.70 2.58 -6.48
N SER A 2 -24.53 1.53 -6.61
CA SER A 2 -24.37 0.48 -7.63
C SER A 2 -24.24 1.12 -9.01
N THR A 3 -23.37 0.59 -9.86
CA THR A 3 -22.94 1.10 -11.19
C THR A 3 -24.06 1.23 -12.24
N GLY A 4 -25.21 1.80 -11.89
CA GLY A 4 -26.44 1.85 -12.69
C GLY A 4 -27.31 0.59 -12.58
N ILE A 5 -26.98 -0.35 -11.69
CA ILE A 5 -27.73 -1.61 -11.51
C ILE A 5 -28.85 -1.39 -10.48
N LEU A 6 -30.09 -1.71 -10.85
CA LEU A 6 -31.24 -1.62 -9.95
C LEU A 6 -31.13 -2.65 -8.81
N PRO A 7 -31.53 -2.30 -7.57
CA PRO A 7 -31.52 -3.23 -6.45
C PRO A 7 -32.32 -4.51 -6.75
N GLY A 8 -31.78 -5.65 -6.31
CA GLY A 8 -32.49 -6.93 -6.30
C GLY A 8 -33.55 -6.99 -5.20
N LYS A 9 -34.19 -8.15 -5.04
CA LYS A 9 -35.17 -8.39 -3.98
C LYS A 9 -34.54 -8.78 -2.64
N VAL A 10 -33.26 -9.17 -2.66
CA VAL A 10 -32.56 -9.72 -1.51
C VAL A 10 -31.43 -8.77 -1.15
N ASP A 11 -31.55 -8.16 0.03
CA ASP A 11 -30.61 -7.17 0.51
C ASP A 11 -29.36 -7.83 1.11
N PHE A 12 -28.20 -7.23 0.87
CA PHE A 12 -26.91 -7.73 1.33
C PHE A 12 -26.91 -8.04 2.84
N MET A 13 -26.30 -9.17 3.21
CA MET A 13 -26.16 -9.65 4.60
C MET A 13 -27.45 -9.90 5.40
N THR A 14 -28.63 -9.82 4.79
CA THR A 14 -29.87 -10.34 5.39
C THR A 14 -29.80 -11.87 5.55
N PRO A 15 -30.63 -12.49 6.42
CA PRO A 15 -30.67 -13.95 6.53
C PRO A 15 -30.88 -14.65 5.18
N GLU A 16 -31.79 -14.14 4.33
CA GLU A 16 -32.03 -14.67 2.99
C GLU A 16 -30.79 -14.58 2.09
N TRP A 17 -30.05 -13.46 2.12
CA TRP A 17 -28.81 -13.32 1.37
C TRP A 17 -27.74 -14.33 1.83
N ARG A 18 -27.60 -14.52 3.15
CA ARG A 18 -26.63 -15.45 3.74
C ARG A 18 -26.98 -16.90 3.41
N GLU A 19 -28.26 -17.25 3.36
CA GLU A 19 -28.73 -18.55 2.87
C GLU A 19 -28.38 -18.76 1.39
N LEU A 20 -28.54 -17.75 0.54
CA LEU A 20 -28.13 -17.82 -0.87
C LEU A 20 -26.61 -17.97 -1.03
N PHE A 21 -25.82 -17.27 -0.22
CA PHE A 21 -24.37 -17.44 -0.20
C PHE A 21 -23.98 -18.85 0.23
N ALA A 22 -24.56 -19.37 1.31
CA ALA A 22 -24.31 -20.74 1.77
C ALA A 22 -24.72 -21.78 0.72
N PHE A 23 -25.84 -21.57 0.02
CA PHE A 23 -26.25 -22.39 -1.11
C PHE A 23 -25.21 -22.35 -2.25
N ALA A 24 -24.68 -21.18 -2.60
CA ALA A 24 -23.65 -21.05 -3.62
C ALA A 24 -22.36 -21.81 -3.24
N VAL A 25 -21.94 -21.74 -1.98
CA VAL A 25 -20.78 -22.49 -1.47
C VAL A 25 -21.02 -24.00 -1.48
N ALA A 26 -22.23 -24.46 -1.13
CA ALA A 26 -22.59 -25.87 -1.23
C ALA A 26 -22.61 -26.39 -2.67
N GLU A 27 -23.13 -25.60 -3.62
CA GLU A 27 -23.09 -25.95 -5.05
C GLU A 27 -21.67 -25.94 -5.62
N ALA A 28 -20.81 -25.02 -5.16
CA ALA A 28 -19.40 -25.03 -5.50
C ALA A 28 -18.74 -26.33 -5.03
N ASP A 29 -18.97 -26.75 -3.77
CA ASP A 29 -18.48 -28.04 -3.26
C ASP A 29 -18.96 -29.22 -4.12
N ARG A 30 -20.26 -29.25 -4.44
CA ARG A 30 -20.87 -30.31 -5.26
C ARG A 30 -20.23 -30.41 -6.65
N LEU A 31 -19.78 -29.29 -7.20
CA LEU A 31 -19.19 -29.18 -8.54
C LEU A 31 -17.65 -29.24 -8.54
N GLY A 32 -17.00 -29.26 -7.38
CA GLY A 32 -15.55 -29.16 -7.26
C GLY A 32 -15.00 -27.79 -7.64
N LEU A 33 -15.76 -26.73 -7.37
CA LEU A 33 -15.36 -25.33 -7.56
C LEU A 33 -14.95 -24.71 -6.22
N GLU A 34 -14.11 -23.68 -6.32
CA GLU A 34 -13.60 -22.91 -5.21
C GLU A 34 -14.15 -21.48 -5.26
N ILE A 35 -14.38 -20.88 -4.10
CA ILE A 35 -14.85 -19.51 -3.91
C ILE A 35 -13.86 -18.76 -3.05
N ILE A 36 -13.45 -17.60 -3.55
CA ILE A 36 -12.78 -16.55 -2.79
C ILE A 36 -13.77 -15.39 -2.68
N MET A 37 -13.97 -14.87 -1.47
CA MET A 37 -14.94 -13.81 -1.20
C MET A 37 -14.24 -12.49 -0.91
N ASN A 38 -14.61 -11.41 -1.62
CA ASN A 38 -14.15 -10.07 -1.27
C ASN A 38 -14.51 -9.73 0.18
N ASN A 39 -13.68 -8.95 0.87
CA ASN A 39 -13.83 -8.75 2.30
C ASN A 39 -14.84 -7.66 2.71
N ASP A 40 -15.60 -7.11 1.76
CA ASP A 40 -16.68 -6.18 2.02
C ASP A 40 -17.84 -6.26 1.00
N ASP A 41 -18.84 -5.38 1.15
CA ASP A 41 -19.85 -5.15 0.12
C ASP A 41 -19.33 -4.19 -0.94
N GLY A 42 -19.22 -4.66 -2.17
CA GLY A 42 -18.60 -3.92 -3.25
C GLY A 42 -17.28 -4.58 -3.64
N TRP A 43 -16.29 -3.74 -3.95
CA TRP A 43 -14.98 -4.23 -4.37
C TRP A 43 -13.84 -3.57 -3.56
N THR A 44 -13.82 -2.26 -3.37
CA THR A 44 -12.62 -1.61 -2.79
C THR A 44 -12.60 -1.46 -1.27
N GLY A 45 -11.45 -1.83 -0.68
CA GLY A 45 -11.12 -1.51 0.69
C GLY A 45 -11.51 -2.58 1.70
N SER A 46 -12.14 -2.16 2.78
CA SER A 46 -12.65 -2.99 3.88
C SER A 46 -13.64 -2.16 4.69
N GLY A 47 -14.77 -1.83 4.06
CA GLY A 47 -15.82 -1.02 4.67
C GLY A 47 -17.08 -1.79 5.03
N GLY A 48 -17.87 -1.24 5.95
CA GLY A 48 -19.17 -1.82 6.27
C GLY A 48 -19.85 -1.17 7.45
N PRO A 49 -21.17 -1.39 7.62
CA PRO A 49 -21.97 -0.74 8.67
C PRO A 49 -21.58 -1.16 10.09
N TRP A 50 -20.77 -2.21 10.25
CA TRP A 50 -20.21 -2.67 11.52
C TRP A 50 -18.99 -1.85 11.98
N ASN A 51 -18.35 -1.08 11.09
CA ASN A 51 -17.22 -0.23 11.46
C ASN A 51 -17.71 1.09 12.06
N THR A 52 -17.31 1.36 13.31
CA THR A 52 -17.64 2.61 14.02
C THR A 52 -16.64 3.72 13.68
N VAL A 53 -16.95 4.97 14.03
CA VAL A 53 -16.04 6.11 13.83
C VAL A 53 -14.69 5.90 14.54
N GLU A 54 -14.67 5.24 15.70
CA GLU A 54 -13.46 4.89 16.45
C GLU A 54 -12.59 3.85 15.74
N ASN A 55 -13.20 2.92 15.00
CA ASN A 55 -12.49 1.83 14.31
C ASN A 55 -12.32 2.12 12.82
N SER A 56 -12.64 3.34 12.38
CA SER A 56 -12.50 3.74 10.99
C SER A 56 -11.13 4.35 10.70
N MET A 57 -10.73 4.45 9.43
CA MET A 57 -9.51 5.16 9.03
C MET A 57 -9.38 6.53 9.72
N GLN A 58 -8.23 6.82 10.32
CA GLN A 58 -7.99 8.06 11.06
C GLN A 58 -7.04 9.01 10.33
N VAL A 59 -7.30 10.31 10.45
CA VAL A 59 -6.45 11.38 9.92
C VAL A 59 -6.15 12.40 11.00
N LEU A 60 -4.92 12.89 11.01
CA LEU A 60 -4.50 14.00 11.86
C LEU A 60 -5.27 15.28 11.54
N THR A 61 -5.53 16.09 12.55
CA THR A 61 -6.15 17.41 12.44
C THR A 61 -5.58 18.32 13.52
N SER A 62 -5.46 19.61 13.24
CA SER A 62 -4.86 20.55 14.17
C SER A 62 -5.57 21.90 14.18
N SER A 63 -5.33 22.65 15.25
CA SER A 63 -5.66 24.06 15.37
C SER A 63 -4.56 24.76 16.16
N GLU A 64 -4.37 26.04 15.89
CA GLU A 64 -3.32 26.83 16.51
C GLU A 64 -3.87 28.12 17.13
N VAL A 65 -3.29 28.52 18.26
CA VAL A 65 -3.51 29.85 18.84
C VAL A 65 -2.16 30.47 19.22
N ARG A 66 -1.98 31.74 18.89
CA ARG A 66 -0.79 32.50 19.30
C ARG A 66 -1.02 33.14 20.65
N VAL A 67 -0.02 33.04 21.52
CA VAL A 67 -0.04 33.57 22.88
C VAL A 67 1.27 34.28 23.15
N LYS A 68 1.21 35.44 23.84
CA LYS A 68 2.38 36.21 24.23
C LYS A 68 2.53 36.19 25.75
N GLY A 69 3.72 35.84 26.22
CA GLY A 69 4.10 35.96 27.62
C GLY A 69 5.07 37.13 27.88
N PRO A 70 5.35 37.44 29.15
CA PRO A 70 4.81 36.77 30.34
C PRO A 70 3.33 37.13 30.57
N SER A 71 2.46 36.12 30.67
CA SER A 71 1.03 36.31 30.93
C SER A 71 0.39 35.04 31.49
N ARG A 72 -0.79 35.17 32.11
CA ARG A 72 -1.64 34.02 32.45
C ARG A 72 -2.60 33.79 31.29
N PHE A 73 -2.48 32.65 30.61
CA PHE A 73 -3.43 32.21 29.59
C PHE A 73 -4.46 31.27 30.21
N GLU A 74 -5.74 31.63 30.08
CA GLU A 74 -6.87 30.82 30.53
C GLU A 74 -8.02 30.95 29.53
N ALA A 75 -8.10 30.02 28.60
CA ALA A 75 -9.15 29.99 27.58
C ALA A 75 -9.38 28.58 27.07
N VAL A 76 -10.56 28.36 26.49
CA VAL A 76 -10.85 27.17 25.69
C VAL A 76 -10.06 27.27 24.40
N LEU A 77 -9.20 26.29 24.13
CA LEU A 77 -8.47 26.22 22.87
C LEU A 77 -9.45 25.97 21.72
N PRO A 78 -9.21 26.55 20.52
CA PRO A 78 -10.00 26.20 19.36
C PRO A 78 -9.99 24.68 19.16
N SER A 79 -11.13 24.11 18.75
CA SER A 79 -11.19 22.70 18.37
C SER A 79 -10.73 22.56 16.93
N PRO A 80 -9.83 21.59 16.63
CA PRO A 80 -9.50 21.26 15.24
C PRO A 80 -10.72 20.81 14.43
N PRO A 81 -10.68 20.91 13.09
CA PRO A 81 -11.72 20.33 12.23
C PRO A 81 -11.95 18.85 12.55
N ALA A 82 -13.22 18.49 12.77
CA ALA A 82 -13.66 17.12 13.04
C ALA A 82 -14.66 16.66 11.98
N LYS A 83 -14.62 15.36 11.64
CA LYS A 83 -15.59 14.70 10.77
C LYS A 83 -16.47 13.77 11.60
N LEU A 84 -17.75 13.71 11.23
CA LEU A 84 -18.76 12.84 11.86
C LEU A 84 -18.80 12.99 13.40
N ASP A 85 -18.64 14.23 13.89
CA ASP A 85 -18.63 14.58 15.31
C ASP A 85 -17.62 13.78 16.17
N TYR A 86 -16.57 13.24 15.54
CA TYR A 86 -15.54 12.43 16.19
C TYR A 86 -14.20 13.17 16.24
N TYR A 87 -13.65 13.34 17.44
CA TYR A 87 -12.35 13.96 17.65
C TYR A 87 -11.69 13.43 18.93
N ARG A 88 -10.37 13.25 18.88
CA ARG A 88 -9.54 12.92 20.04
C ARG A 88 -8.24 13.72 20.02
N ASP A 89 -7.92 14.36 21.14
CA ASP A 89 -6.63 15.01 21.35
C ASP A 89 -5.49 13.97 21.33
N ILE A 90 -4.36 14.36 20.73
CA ILE A 90 -3.09 13.60 20.74
C ILE A 90 -2.08 14.31 21.62
N ALA A 91 -1.83 15.59 21.32
CA ALA A 91 -0.86 16.41 22.02
C ALA A 91 -1.23 17.89 21.92
N ILE A 92 -0.98 18.64 23.00
CA ILE A 92 -1.07 20.10 23.02
C ILE A 92 0.33 20.62 23.29
N LEU A 93 0.94 21.23 22.27
CA LEU A 93 2.34 21.63 22.27
C LEU A 93 2.46 23.14 22.17
N ALA A 94 3.21 23.77 23.07
CA ALA A 94 3.61 25.16 22.92
C ALA A 94 4.97 25.23 22.21
N LEU A 95 4.95 25.85 21.04
CA LEU A 95 6.09 26.06 20.16
C LEU A 95 6.57 27.50 20.34
N PRO A 96 7.86 27.76 20.61
CA PRO A 96 8.38 29.12 20.62
C PRO A 96 8.19 29.71 19.22
N ASP A 97 7.42 30.79 19.13
CA ASP A 97 7.13 31.45 17.88
C ASP A 97 8.30 32.39 17.54
N SER A 98 9.05 32.04 16.50
CA SER A 98 10.14 32.86 15.99
C SER A 98 9.66 34.08 15.20
N HIS A 99 8.36 34.43 15.17
CA HIS A 99 7.85 35.58 14.41
C HIS A 99 8.28 36.98 14.93
N ASP A 100 9.07 37.07 16.00
CA ASP A 100 9.87 38.28 16.30
C ASP A 100 11.24 38.29 15.55
N ASN A 101 11.53 37.27 14.73
CA ASN A 101 12.64 37.26 13.78
C ASN A 101 12.28 38.22 12.63
N PRO A 102 13.06 39.29 12.38
CA PRO A 102 12.74 40.33 11.40
C PRO A 102 12.64 39.85 9.94
N ASP A 103 12.93 38.59 9.65
CA ASP A 103 12.86 37.95 8.33
C ASP A 103 11.86 36.76 8.32
N ALA A 104 10.59 36.97 8.68
CA ALA A 104 9.56 35.92 8.59
C ALA A 104 9.37 35.36 7.16
N GLU A 105 9.77 36.11 6.12
CA GLU A 105 9.83 35.64 4.72
C GLU A 105 10.98 34.65 4.45
N LYS A 106 11.91 34.44 5.39
CA LYS A 106 13.06 33.52 5.27
C LYS A 106 12.96 32.29 6.17
N ALA A 107 11.84 32.08 6.87
CA ALA A 107 11.65 30.87 7.67
C ALA A 107 11.65 29.63 6.76
N PRO A 108 12.39 28.56 7.10
CA PRO A 108 12.41 27.35 6.29
C PRO A 108 11.02 26.73 6.24
N GLY A 109 10.59 26.31 5.05
CA GLY A 109 9.34 25.59 4.84
C GLY A 109 9.63 24.18 4.31
N ILE A 110 8.80 23.22 4.73
CA ILE A 110 8.87 21.84 4.23
C ILE A 110 8.04 21.78 2.95
N GLU A 111 8.70 21.55 1.81
CA GLU A 111 8.01 21.39 0.54
C GLU A 111 7.12 20.14 0.57
N ASN A 112 5.88 20.27 0.08
CA ASN A 112 4.93 19.15 -0.01
C ASN A 112 4.72 18.38 1.31
N TRP A 113 4.78 19.09 2.45
CA TRP A 113 4.73 18.47 3.77
C TRP A 113 3.45 17.64 4.00
N GLN A 114 2.33 18.02 3.39
CA GLN A 114 1.08 17.27 3.53
C GLN A 114 1.21 15.83 2.96
N ALA A 115 1.78 15.67 1.77
CA ALA A 115 2.02 14.34 1.21
C ALA A 115 3.07 13.58 2.03
N LYS A 116 4.14 14.28 2.46
CA LYS A 116 5.19 13.70 3.31
C LYS A 116 4.67 13.28 4.70
N ALA A 117 3.60 13.87 5.18
CA ALA A 117 2.90 13.51 6.42
C ALA A 117 1.66 12.61 6.18
N GLY A 118 1.45 12.10 4.96
CA GLY A 118 0.40 11.11 4.65
C GLY A 118 -1.03 11.67 4.53
N TYR A 119 -1.22 12.97 4.35
CA TYR A 119 -2.56 13.56 4.18
C TYR A 119 -3.19 13.29 2.81
N GLY A 120 -2.40 12.91 1.82
CA GLY A 120 -2.85 12.66 0.46
C GLY A 120 -1.94 11.69 -0.27
N ARG A 121 -2.45 11.17 -1.39
CA ARG A 121 -1.75 10.13 -2.15
C ARG A 121 -0.45 10.64 -2.76
N GLY A 122 0.62 9.88 -2.61
CA GLY A 122 1.89 10.17 -3.26
C GLY A 122 2.57 8.90 -3.73
N PHE A 123 2.11 8.25 -4.80
CA PHE A 123 2.55 6.94 -5.33
C PHE A 123 4.05 6.55 -5.19
N ARG A 124 4.96 7.53 -5.21
CA ARG A 124 6.36 7.39 -4.80
C ARG A 124 6.82 8.73 -4.19
N ILE A 125 7.38 8.73 -2.98
CA ILE A 125 7.95 9.92 -2.34
C ILE A 125 9.41 9.65 -1.99
N GLU A 126 10.31 10.25 -2.77
CA GLU A 126 11.75 10.14 -2.57
C GLU A 126 12.23 10.87 -1.30
N PRO A 127 13.36 10.43 -0.70
CA PRO A 127 13.98 11.16 0.39
C PRO A 127 14.62 12.45 -0.12
N GLU A 128 14.54 13.50 0.68
CA GLU A 128 15.06 14.82 0.33
C GLU A 128 16.22 15.23 1.25
N THR A 129 17.18 15.98 0.70
CA THR A 129 18.24 16.60 1.50
C THR A 129 17.77 17.97 1.96
N GLY A 130 17.61 18.15 3.26
CA GLY A 130 17.29 19.43 3.85
C GLY A 130 18.52 20.28 4.15
N ASP A 131 18.33 21.59 4.34
CA ASP A 131 19.36 22.44 4.93
C ASP A 131 19.54 22.05 6.42
N ALA A 132 20.76 21.66 6.79
CA ALA A 132 21.12 21.28 8.15
C ALA A 132 21.43 22.48 9.06
N LYS A 133 21.44 23.71 8.52
CA LYS A 133 21.61 24.91 9.35
C LYS A 133 20.46 25.06 10.33
N PRO A 134 20.74 25.42 11.60
CA PRO A 134 19.69 25.76 12.55
C PRO A 134 18.76 26.83 11.98
N GLY A 135 17.45 26.57 12.03
CA GLY A 135 16.45 27.47 11.46
C GLY A 135 15.00 27.11 11.78
N GLY A 136 14.77 25.91 12.32
CA GLY A 136 13.48 25.49 12.85
C GLY A 136 13.36 25.67 14.36
N ILE A 137 12.28 25.13 14.91
CA ILE A 137 11.97 25.12 16.35
C ILE A 137 12.88 24.11 17.06
N PRO A 138 13.72 24.51 18.02
CA PRO A 138 14.49 23.56 18.81
C PRO A 138 13.54 22.67 19.61
N SER A 139 13.64 21.35 19.43
CA SER A 139 12.76 20.37 20.06
C SER A 139 12.80 20.45 21.59
N ALA A 140 13.96 20.76 22.16
CA ALA A 140 14.17 20.97 23.59
C ALA A 140 13.39 22.16 24.17
N ASN A 141 12.95 23.10 23.32
CA ASN A 141 12.17 24.27 23.73
C ASN A 141 10.66 24.09 23.54
N ILE A 142 10.22 22.95 22.99
CA ILE A 142 8.79 22.63 22.87
C ILE A 142 8.28 22.21 24.25
N ILE A 143 7.18 22.84 24.68
CA ILE A 143 6.56 22.55 25.98
C ILE A 143 5.31 21.70 25.75
N ASP A 144 5.27 20.51 26.34
CA ASP A 144 4.07 19.67 26.37
C ASP A 144 3.07 20.20 27.41
N LEU A 145 1.94 20.70 26.92
CA LEU A 145 0.83 21.23 27.70
C LEU A 145 -0.36 20.26 27.76
N THR A 146 -0.24 19.04 27.25
CA THR A 146 -1.34 18.07 27.12
C THR A 146 -2.04 17.82 28.45
N SER A 147 -1.27 17.68 29.54
CA SER A 147 -1.81 17.47 30.89
C SER A 147 -2.42 18.73 31.54
N ARG A 148 -2.34 19.89 30.88
CA ARG A 148 -2.84 21.18 31.37
C ARG A 148 -4.14 21.64 30.69
N VAL A 149 -4.69 20.79 29.83
CA VAL A 149 -5.98 20.99 29.16
C VAL A 149 -7.01 20.11 29.84
N ASP A 150 -8.13 20.70 30.28
CA ASP A 150 -9.23 19.94 30.86
C ASP A 150 -10.15 19.30 29.79
N ALA A 151 -11.16 18.56 30.25
CA ALA A 151 -12.10 17.86 29.37
C ALA A 151 -12.93 18.79 28.47
N ASP A 152 -13.07 20.08 28.84
CA ASP A 152 -13.77 21.10 28.05
C ASP A 152 -12.82 21.79 27.05
N GLY A 153 -11.55 21.36 26.98
CA GLY A 153 -10.54 21.95 26.12
C GLY A 153 -9.94 23.25 26.66
N ARG A 154 -10.14 23.58 27.94
CA ARG A 154 -9.59 24.78 28.56
C ARG A 154 -8.16 24.57 28.99
N LEU A 155 -7.26 25.39 28.45
CA LEU A 155 -5.85 25.44 28.85
C LEU A 155 -5.67 26.47 29.96
N GLN A 156 -4.98 26.07 31.03
CA GLN A 156 -4.46 26.97 32.06
C GLN A 156 -2.94 26.96 32.06
N TRP A 157 -2.32 28.07 31.69
CA TRP A 157 -0.88 28.14 31.51
C TRP A 157 -0.30 29.51 31.90
N ASP A 158 0.72 29.50 32.78
CA ASP A 158 1.60 30.65 32.99
C ASP A 158 2.62 30.69 31.84
N VAL A 159 2.34 31.55 30.87
CA VAL A 159 3.11 31.64 29.62
C VAL A 159 4.44 32.32 29.92
N PRO A 160 5.59 31.66 29.65
CA PRO A 160 6.91 32.27 29.78
C PRO A 160 7.08 33.46 28.85
N GLU A 161 8.03 34.34 29.14
CA GLU A 161 8.39 35.45 28.25
C GLU A 161 8.67 34.96 26.82
N GLY A 162 8.12 35.69 25.83
CA GLY A 162 8.23 35.35 24.42
C GLY A 162 6.87 35.19 23.73
N ASN A 163 6.91 34.95 22.41
CA ASN A 163 5.74 34.57 21.65
C ASN A 163 5.71 33.04 21.51
N TRP A 164 4.51 32.49 21.54
CA TRP A 164 4.27 31.05 21.50
C TRP A 164 3.12 30.74 20.57
N THR A 165 3.26 29.68 19.78
CA THR A 165 2.16 29.03 19.07
C THR A 165 1.76 27.79 19.85
N VAL A 166 0.54 27.75 20.36
CA VAL A 166 -0.03 26.55 20.98
C VAL A 166 -0.70 25.73 19.88
N LEU A 167 -0.05 24.64 19.49
CA LEU A 167 -0.53 23.63 18.55
C LEU A 167 -1.34 22.58 19.30
N ARG A 168 -2.64 22.51 19.04
CA ARG A 168 -3.51 21.42 19.49
C ARG A 168 -3.65 20.40 18.37
N LEU A 169 -2.91 19.31 18.47
CA LEU A 169 -2.93 18.20 17.53
C LEU A 169 -3.87 17.11 18.02
N GLY A 170 -4.74 16.63 17.14
CA GLY A 170 -5.62 15.49 17.41
C GLY A 170 -5.85 14.67 16.14
N HIS A 171 -6.78 13.72 16.21
CA HIS A 171 -7.23 12.98 15.04
C HIS A 171 -8.76 12.91 14.97
N THR A 172 -9.23 12.64 13.76
CA THR A 172 -10.63 12.39 13.42
C THR A 172 -10.73 11.27 12.37
N THR A 173 -11.93 10.76 12.11
CA THR A 173 -12.16 9.80 11.03
C THR A 173 -11.92 10.46 9.66
N THR A 174 -11.46 9.72 8.66
CA THR A 174 -11.44 10.20 7.28
C THR A 174 -12.87 10.41 6.74
N GLY A 175 -13.85 9.70 7.32
CA GLY A 175 -15.22 9.60 6.86
C GLY A 175 -15.38 8.77 5.59
N ARG A 176 -14.36 8.00 5.21
CA ARG A 176 -14.41 7.21 3.97
C ARG A 176 -15.24 5.94 4.14
N GLN A 177 -15.93 5.59 3.07
CA GLN A 177 -16.83 4.44 3.00
C GLN A 177 -16.45 3.56 1.82
N ASN A 178 -16.71 2.27 1.94
CA ASN A 178 -16.57 1.30 0.85
C ASN A 178 -17.44 1.72 -0.34
N HIS A 179 -16.96 1.41 -1.55
CA HIS A 179 -17.69 1.70 -2.77
C HIS A 179 -17.26 0.82 -3.94
N PRO A 180 -18.11 0.73 -4.97
CA PRO A 180 -19.54 0.90 -4.90
C PRO A 180 -20.17 -0.24 -4.10
N CYS A 181 -20.96 0.14 -3.11
CA CYS A 181 -21.65 -0.79 -2.22
C CYS A 181 -23.18 -0.65 -2.40
N THR A 182 -23.90 -1.66 -1.91
CA THR A 182 -25.35 -1.60 -1.75
C THR A 182 -25.71 -0.69 -0.56
N PRO A 183 -26.96 -0.19 -0.48
CA PRO A 183 -27.41 0.58 0.68
C PRO A 183 -27.30 -0.15 2.03
N HIS A 184 -27.21 -1.49 2.01
CA HIS A 184 -27.17 -2.32 3.21
C HIS A 184 -25.75 -2.71 3.65
N GLY A 185 -24.77 -2.64 2.74
CA GLY A 185 -23.37 -2.89 3.06
C GLY A 185 -22.50 -1.63 3.08
N VAL A 186 -23.05 -0.45 2.80
CA VAL A 186 -22.33 0.82 2.97
C VAL A 186 -21.98 1.07 4.45
N GLY A 187 -20.73 1.39 4.70
CA GLY A 187 -20.30 1.91 5.99
C GLY A 187 -18.85 2.34 5.97
N LEU A 188 -18.30 2.68 7.14
CA LEU A 188 -16.96 3.25 7.20
C LEU A 188 -15.90 2.21 6.87
N GLU A 189 -14.84 2.66 6.22
CA GLU A 189 -13.61 1.90 6.04
C GLU A 189 -12.93 1.65 7.39
N CYS A 190 -12.54 0.41 7.68
CA CYS A 190 -11.80 0.10 8.91
C CYS A 190 -10.45 0.83 8.95
N ASP A 191 -9.92 1.09 10.14
CA ASP A 191 -8.58 1.62 10.35
C ASP A 191 -7.54 0.60 9.88
N LYS A 192 -6.85 0.92 8.79
CA LYS A 192 -5.90 0.05 8.10
C LYS A 192 -4.55 -0.04 8.85
N LEU A 193 -4.34 0.79 9.85
CA LEU A 193 -3.15 0.78 10.69
C LEU A 193 -3.39 0.01 12.01
N SER A 194 -4.63 -0.42 12.30
CA SER A 194 -4.99 -1.13 13.54
C SER A 194 -5.42 -2.57 13.30
N LYS A 195 -4.74 -3.50 13.97
CA LYS A 195 -5.15 -4.92 14.01
C LYS A 195 -6.55 -5.07 14.60
N GLU A 196 -6.84 -4.34 15.68
CA GLU A 196 -8.14 -4.39 16.38
C GLU A 196 -9.31 -3.91 15.50
N ALA A 197 -9.07 -2.93 14.63
CA ALA A 197 -10.06 -2.48 13.67
C ALA A 197 -10.30 -3.54 12.58
N MET A 198 -9.24 -4.20 12.08
CA MET A 198 -9.35 -5.32 11.15
C MET A 198 -10.10 -6.51 11.78
N GLU A 199 -9.82 -6.86 13.04
CA GLU A 199 -10.55 -7.91 13.77
C GLU A 199 -12.06 -7.61 13.84
N LYS A 200 -12.43 -6.38 14.18
CA LYS A 200 -13.84 -5.96 14.23
C LYS A 200 -14.50 -5.99 12.86
N HIS A 201 -13.79 -5.62 11.80
CA HIS A 201 -14.28 -5.73 10.42
C HIS A 201 -14.52 -7.19 10.03
N PHE A 202 -13.53 -8.06 10.28
CA PHE A 202 -13.60 -9.50 10.03
C PHE A 202 -14.78 -10.15 10.77
N ASP A 203 -14.93 -9.87 12.07
CA ASP A 203 -16.04 -10.37 12.90
C ASP A 203 -17.41 -9.84 12.44
N GLY A 204 -17.42 -8.59 11.97
CA GLY A 204 -18.60 -7.93 11.43
C GLY A 204 -19.16 -8.59 10.16
N PHE A 205 -18.31 -9.27 9.40
CA PHE A 205 -18.62 -9.79 8.08
C PHE A 205 -18.17 -11.23 7.84
N LEU A 206 -16.89 -11.42 7.50
CA LEU A 206 -16.39 -12.70 6.98
C LEU A 206 -16.55 -13.84 8.00
N ALA A 207 -16.36 -13.58 9.29
CA ALA A 207 -16.59 -14.56 10.34
C ALA A 207 -18.03 -15.10 10.34
N LYS A 208 -19.02 -14.27 10.02
CA LYS A 208 -20.43 -14.68 9.94
C LYS A 208 -20.68 -15.58 8.75
N LEU A 209 -20.05 -15.31 7.61
CA LEU A 209 -20.16 -16.15 6.41
C LEU A 209 -19.48 -17.50 6.62
N ILE A 210 -18.30 -17.49 7.24
CA ILE A 210 -17.58 -18.69 7.65
C ILE A 210 -18.46 -19.56 8.56
N ALA A 211 -19.12 -18.95 9.55
CA ALA A 211 -20.02 -19.66 10.45
C ALA A 211 -21.21 -20.31 9.72
N ASP A 212 -21.80 -19.64 8.73
CA ASP A 212 -22.95 -20.17 7.98
C ASP A 212 -22.59 -21.38 7.11
N VAL A 213 -21.39 -21.38 6.51
CA VAL A 213 -20.94 -22.47 5.62
C VAL A 213 -20.28 -23.62 6.39
N GLY A 214 -19.94 -23.41 7.66
CA GLY A 214 -19.39 -24.40 8.58
C GLY A 214 -18.18 -25.13 8.00
N PRO A 215 -18.23 -26.47 7.82
CA PRO A 215 -17.08 -27.26 7.37
C PRO A 215 -16.66 -27.00 5.92
N LEU A 216 -17.41 -26.19 5.16
CA LEU A 216 -17.01 -25.78 3.82
C LEU A 216 -16.04 -24.59 3.82
N ALA A 217 -15.84 -23.91 4.95
CA ALA A 217 -14.77 -22.94 5.12
C ALA A 217 -13.39 -23.65 5.09
N GLY A 218 -12.46 -23.11 4.30
CA GLY A 218 -11.17 -23.73 4.02
C GLY A 218 -11.23 -24.93 3.07
N LYS A 219 -12.41 -25.24 2.51
CA LYS A 219 -12.61 -26.33 1.53
C LYS A 219 -13.17 -25.80 0.21
N SER A 220 -14.32 -25.14 0.26
CA SER A 220 -15.00 -24.59 -0.93
C SER A 220 -15.09 -23.08 -0.86
N LEU A 221 -15.30 -22.51 0.33
CA LEU A 221 -14.93 -21.13 0.62
C LEU A 221 -13.45 -21.15 1.01
N ILE A 222 -12.57 -21.00 0.04
CA ILE A 222 -11.13 -21.23 0.23
C ILE A 222 -10.37 -19.98 0.67
N GLY A 223 -10.94 -18.78 0.50
CA GLY A 223 -10.18 -17.56 0.72
C GLY A 223 -10.99 -16.29 0.80
N THR A 224 -10.29 -15.21 1.13
CA THR A 224 -10.79 -13.85 1.02
C THR A 224 -9.93 -13.00 0.07
N HIS A 225 -10.52 -11.93 -0.44
CA HIS A 225 -9.89 -11.00 -1.37
C HIS A 225 -9.96 -9.56 -0.86
N ILE A 226 -8.94 -8.77 -1.17
CA ILE A 226 -8.95 -7.31 -1.09
C ILE A 226 -8.65 -6.80 -2.50
N ASP A 227 -9.62 -6.11 -3.10
CA ASP A 227 -9.50 -5.47 -4.42
C ASP A 227 -8.58 -4.23 -4.38
N SER A 228 -8.40 -3.59 -5.54
CA SER A 228 -7.58 -2.40 -5.72
C SER A 228 -7.97 -1.23 -4.81
N TRP A 229 -7.00 -0.34 -4.56
CA TRP A 229 -7.11 0.70 -3.53
C TRP A 229 -7.83 2.00 -3.97
N GLU A 230 -9.05 2.24 -3.50
CA GLU A 230 -9.84 3.45 -3.82
C GLU A 230 -10.24 4.29 -2.60
N VAL A 231 -9.73 3.97 -1.42
CA VAL A 231 -10.20 4.54 -0.13
C VAL A 231 -9.42 5.75 0.37
N GLY A 232 -8.49 6.28 -0.44
CA GLY A 232 -7.72 7.47 -0.10
C GLY A 232 -6.59 7.17 0.89
N SER A 233 -6.25 8.16 1.71
CA SER A 233 -5.09 8.11 2.61
C SER A 233 -5.53 8.11 4.07
N GLN A 234 -4.70 7.54 4.93
CA GLN A 234 -4.76 7.73 6.38
C GLN A 234 -3.36 7.92 6.94
N ASN A 235 -3.23 8.70 8.00
CA ASN A 235 -1.94 9.02 8.59
C ASN A 235 -1.93 8.96 10.10
N TRP A 236 -2.94 8.35 10.73
CA TRP A 236 -2.94 8.16 12.18
C TRP A 236 -3.63 6.86 12.57
N THR A 237 -3.31 6.38 13.77
CA THR A 237 -4.07 5.40 14.54
C THR A 237 -3.71 5.57 16.02
N PRO A 238 -4.58 5.25 17.00
CA PRO A 238 -4.26 5.46 18.42
C PRO A 238 -2.95 4.82 18.89
N LYS A 239 -2.53 3.69 18.29
CA LYS A 239 -1.29 2.99 18.62
C LYS A 239 -0.05 3.46 17.85
N LEU A 240 -0.16 4.50 17.03
CA LEU A 240 0.93 4.93 16.14
C LEU A 240 2.23 5.21 16.89
N ARG A 241 2.18 5.88 18.05
CA ARG A 241 3.39 6.19 18.83
C ARG A 241 4.11 4.92 19.31
N GLU A 242 3.38 3.90 19.73
CA GLU A 242 3.94 2.63 20.20
C GLU A 242 4.62 1.88 19.04
N GLU A 243 3.92 1.80 17.91
CA GLU A 243 4.40 1.17 16.68
C GLU A 243 5.62 1.89 16.11
N PHE A 244 5.59 3.23 16.05
CA PHE A 244 6.71 4.05 15.62
C PHE A 244 7.94 3.80 16.49
N LYS A 245 7.80 3.82 17.82
CA LYS A 245 8.93 3.59 18.74
C LYS A 245 9.51 2.20 18.57
N SER A 246 8.66 1.19 18.41
CA SER A 246 9.09 -0.20 18.19
C SER A 246 9.86 -0.36 16.89
N ARG A 247 9.42 0.32 15.82
CA ARG A 247 9.94 0.14 14.46
C ARG A 247 11.12 1.06 14.11
N ARG A 248 11.15 2.28 14.68
CA ARG A 248 12.14 3.33 14.37
C ARG A 248 13.14 3.59 15.50
N GLY A 249 12.85 3.11 16.73
CA GLY A 249 13.78 3.16 17.85
C GLY A 249 13.85 4.49 18.62
N TYR A 250 12.98 5.46 18.33
CA TYR A 250 12.91 6.73 19.05
C TYR A 250 11.47 7.25 19.20
N ASP A 251 11.26 8.21 20.10
CA ASP A 251 9.94 8.79 20.36
C ASP A 251 9.59 9.87 19.33
N PRO A 252 8.45 9.78 18.61
CA PRO A 252 8.08 10.77 17.60
C PRO A 252 7.53 12.08 18.18
N THR A 253 7.16 12.11 19.48
CA THR A 253 6.46 13.24 20.10
C THR A 253 7.15 14.60 19.90
N PRO A 254 8.49 14.73 20.02
CA PRO A 254 9.18 16.02 19.80
C PRO A 254 9.03 16.57 18.38
N TYR A 255 8.67 15.71 17.40
CA TYR A 255 8.58 16.03 15.98
C TYR A 255 7.13 16.11 15.47
N TYR A 256 6.13 15.94 16.33
CA TYR A 256 4.72 16.14 15.97
C TYR A 256 4.41 17.49 15.30
N PRO A 257 5.07 18.61 15.62
CA PRO A 257 4.86 19.87 14.89
C PRO A 257 5.15 19.74 13.38
N THR A 258 6.08 18.86 13.00
CA THR A 258 6.40 18.58 11.59
C THR A 258 5.23 17.97 10.84
N LEU A 259 4.34 17.23 11.52
CA LEU A 259 3.09 16.71 10.95
C LEU A 259 2.05 17.80 10.69
N ALA A 260 2.28 19.03 11.18
CA ALA A 260 1.48 20.22 10.89
C ALA A 260 2.25 21.25 10.05
N GLY A 261 3.39 20.85 9.45
CA GLY A 261 4.19 21.70 8.55
C GLY A 261 5.26 22.56 9.24
N HIS A 262 5.45 22.44 10.56
CA HIS A 262 6.50 23.17 11.27
C HIS A 262 7.86 22.50 11.13
N VAL A 263 8.91 23.28 10.85
CA VAL A 263 10.28 22.77 10.86
C VAL A 263 10.76 22.62 12.29
N VAL A 264 11.12 21.40 12.70
CA VAL A 264 11.73 21.09 14.00
C VAL A 264 13.23 20.89 13.80
N GLU A 265 14.04 21.57 14.61
CA GLU A 265 15.49 21.77 14.46
C GLU A 265 15.89 22.49 13.16
N ASN A 266 15.74 21.81 12.02
CA ASN A 266 16.06 22.26 10.68
C ASN A 266 15.37 21.37 9.63
N LEU A 267 15.51 21.69 8.34
CA LEU A 267 14.87 20.93 7.27
C LEU A 267 15.40 19.50 7.21
N GLU A 268 16.70 19.30 7.42
CA GLU A 268 17.33 17.99 7.39
C GLU A 268 16.71 17.01 8.42
N VAL A 269 16.48 17.46 9.64
CA VAL A 269 15.85 16.67 10.70
C VAL A 269 14.37 16.43 10.42
N SER A 270 13.66 17.45 9.93
CA SER A 270 12.22 17.37 9.65
C SER A 270 11.91 16.41 8.48
N GLU A 271 12.69 16.46 7.41
CA GLU A 271 12.53 15.55 6.25
C GLU A 271 12.76 14.09 6.64
N ARG A 272 13.79 13.82 7.45
CA ARG A 272 14.10 12.48 7.96
C ARG A 272 13.01 11.94 8.88
N PHE A 273 12.48 12.79 9.76
CA PHE A 273 11.34 12.39 10.59
C PHE A 273 10.11 12.04 9.73
N LEU A 274 9.80 12.84 8.71
CA LEU A 274 8.68 12.55 7.80
C LEU A 274 8.92 11.26 7.00
N TRP A 275 10.17 10.96 6.64
CA TRP A 275 10.53 9.68 6.01
C TRP A 275 10.25 8.50 6.96
N ASP A 276 10.74 8.57 8.21
CA ASP A 276 10.49 7.53 9.23
C ASP A 276 8.99 7.36 9.52
N TYR A 277 8.25 8.46 9.50
CA TYR A 277 6.80 8.48 9.67
C TYR A 277 6.10 7.71 8.56
N ARG A 278 6.40 8.01 7.29
CA ARG A 278 5.80 7.28 6.15
C ARG A 278 6.21 5.82 6.12
N LYS A 279 7.47 5.49 6.40
CA LYS A 279 7.91 4.09 6.49
C LYS A 279 7.14 3.35 7.60
N THR A 280 6.86 4.01 8.72
CA THR A 280 6.02 3.43 9.79
C THR A 280 4.59 3.18 9.33
N LEU A 281 3.97 4.12 8.61
CA LEU A 281 2.64 3.93 8.03
C LEU A 281 2.61 2.74 7.06
N ALA A 282 3.59 2.63 6.18
CA ALA A 282 3.69 1.55 5.20
C ALA A 282 3.91 0.18 5.86
N ASP A 283 4.81 0.08 6.84
CA ASP A 283 5.04 -1.17 7.57
C ASP A 283 3.76 -1.61 8.32
N MET A 284 3.03 -0.67 8.91
CA MET A 284 1.75 -0.96 9.56
C MET A 284 0.65 -1.34 8.56
N MET A 285 0.61 -0.74 7.37
CA MET A 285 -0.28 -1.18 6.29
C MET A 285 0.00 -2.64 5.90
N ALA A 286 1.28 -2.99 5.69
CA ALA A 286 1.68 -4.36 5.35
C ALA A 286 1.34 -5.35 6.48
N ASP A 287 1.69 -5.04 7.72
CA ASP A 287 1.57 -6.01 8.81
C ASP A 287 0.18 -6.03 9.46
N ASN A 288 -0.41 -4.87 9.75
CA ASN A 288 -1.64 -4.75 10.55
C ASN A 288 -2.91 -4.89 9.71
N TYR A 289 -2.88 -4.55 8.42
CA TYR A 289 -4.01 -4.72 7.52
C TYR A 289 -3.90 -6.00 6.70
N PHE A 290 -2.93 -6.04 5.79
CA PHE A 290 -2.75 -7.15 4.85
C PHE A 290 -2.32 -8.45 5.57
N GLY A 291 -1.24 -8.39 6.35
CA GLY A 291 -0.71 -9.53 7.08
C GLY A 291 -1.70 -10.08 8.11
N HIS A 292 -2.31 -9.20 8.90
CA HIS A 292 -3.23 -9.63 9.94
C HIS A 292 -4.54 -10.23 9.40
N LEU A 293 -5.10 -9.72 8.29
CA LEU A 293 -6.23 -10.39 7.64
C LEU A 293 -5.85 -11.80 7.18
N GLY A 294 -4.63 -11.97 6.65
CA GLY A 294 -4.08 -13.29 6.33
C GLY A 294 -4.00 -14.22 7.55
N GLU A 295 -3.58 -13.71 8.71
CA GLU A 295 -3.58 -14.47 9.98
C GLU A 295 -5.00 -14.88 10.40
N LEU A 296 -5.99 -13.99 10.27
CA LEU A 296 -7.39 -14.28 10.58
C LEU A 296 -7.97 -15.34 9.62
N ALA A 297 -7.73 -15.21 8.32
CA ALA A 297 -8.18 -16.19 7.31
C ALA A 297 -7.57 -17.58 7.57
N LYS A 298 -6.26 -17.65 7.89
CA LYS A 298 -5.55 -18.91 8.16
C LYS A 298 -6.12 -19.69 9.34
N LYS A 299 -6.69 -19.01 10.35
CA LYS A 299 -7.40 -19.68 11.48
C LYS A 299 -8.59 -20.53 11.00
N HIS A 300 -9.12 -20.24 9.82
CA HIS A 300 -10.24 -20.95 9.20
C HIS A 300 -9.82 -21.79 7.98
N GLY A 301 -8.53 -22.07 7.82
CA GLY A 301 -8.00 -22.83 6.68
C GLY A 301 -8.11 -22.09 5.36
N MET A 302 -8.30 -20.76 5.39
CA MET A 302 -8.49 -19.93 4.22
C MET A 302 -7.21 -19.18 3.83
N ILE A 303 -7.06 -18.93 2.53
CA ILE A 303 -6.00 -18.09 1.96
C ILE A 303 -6.44 -16.63 1.81
N ILE A 304 -5.47 -15.75 1.59
CA ILE A 304 -5.72 -14.37 1.19
C ILE A 304 -5.13 -14.06 -0.20
N SER A 305 -5.91 -13.36 -1.01
CA SER A 305 -5.46 -12.73 -2.25
C SER A 305 -5.69 -11.22 -2.18
N ALA A 306 -4.86 -10.42 -2.84
CA ALA A 306 -5.11 -8.98 -2.94
C ALA A 306 -4.45 -8.31 -4.13
N GLU A 307 -5.10 -7.25 -4.60
CA GLU A 307 -4.55 -6.24 -5.51
C GLU A 307 -3.85 -5.14 -4.71
N ALA A 308 -2.68 -5.48 -4.17
CA ALA A 308 -1.96 -4.66 -3.19
C ALA A 308 -1.18 -3.49 -3.84
N TYR A 309 -1.88 -2.62 -4.58
CA TYR A 309 -1.30 -1.43 -5.21
C TYR A 309 -2.25 -0.22 -5.19
N GLY A 310 -1.69 0.96 -5.47
CA GLY A 310 -2.43 2.21 -5.64
C GLY A 310 -2.66 3.01 -4.36
N GLY A 311 -2.28 2.47 -3.19
CA GLY A 311 -2.35 3.14 -1.89
C GLY A 311 -1.04 3.75 -1.42
N ASP A 312 -1.07 4.35 -0.23
CA ASP A 312 0.08 5.02 0.40
C ASP A 312 0.91 4.04 1.23
N PHE A 313 1.41 2.99 0.59
CA PHE A 313 2.29 1.98 1.18
C PHE A 313 3.31 1.46 0.16
N ASP A 314 4.18 0.55 0.59
CA ASP A 314 5.05 -0.21 -0.33
C ASP A 314 4.26 -1.37 -0.93
N HIS A 315 4.04 -1.34 -2.25
CA HIS A 315 3.25 -2.34 -2.95
C HIS A 315 3.85 -3.75 -2.86
N LEU A 316 5.17 -3.90 -2.96
CA LEU A 316 5.84 -5.20 -2.91
C LEU A 316 5.81 -5.75 -1.48
N GLN A 317 6.05 -4.88 -0.49
CA GLN A 317 5.93 -5.25 0.92
C GLN A 317 4.51 -5.75 1.23
N ALA A 318 3.48 -5.01 0.83
CA ALA A 318 2.09 -5.40 1.04
C ALA A 318 1.73 -6.71 0.31
N ALA A 319 2.09 -6.83 -0.97
CA ALA A 319 1.83 -8.03 -1.77
C ALA A 319 2.53 -9.28 -1.23
N SER A 320 3.72 -9.16 -0.64
CA SER A 320 4.46 -10.29 -0.04
C SER A 320 3.70 -11.01 1.09
N ARG A 321 2.76 -10.29 1.74
CA ARG A 321 1.91 -10.83 2.81
C ARG A 321 0.77 -11.71 2.28
N MET A 322 0.51 -11.69 0.98
CA MET A 322 -0.56 -12.45 0.35
C MET A 322 -0.14 -13.88 0.03
N ASP A 323 -1.09 -14.82 0.08
CA ASP A 323 -0.87 -16.16 -0.46
C ASP A 323 -0.96 -16.15 -2.00
N ILE A 324 -1.81 -15.28 -2.56
CA ILE A 324 -1.94 -15.01 -4.00
C ILE A 324 -1.91 -13.48 -4.25
N PRO A 325 -0.75 -12.92 -4.59
CA PRO A 325 -0.66 -11.57 -5.17
C PRO A 325 -1.47 -11.49 -6.47
N MET A 326 -2.22 -10.41 -6.64
CA MET A 326 -3.08 -10.19 -7.82
C MET A 326 -2.77 -8.85 -8.48
N SER A 327 -2.73 -8.84 -9.81
CA SER A 327 -2.69 -7.64 -10.65
C SER A 327 -4.03 -7.42 -11.35
N GLU A 328 -4.11 -6.45 -12.26
CA GLU A 328 -5.24 -6.33 -13.16
C GLU A 328 -4.81 -5.89 -14.55
N PHE A 329 -5.60 -6.25 -15.56
CA PHE A 329 -5.38 -5.73 -16.91
C PHE A 329 -6.66 -5.58 -17.71
N TRP A 330 -6.71 -4.48 -18.46
CA TRP A 330 -7.90 -4.06 -19.18
C TRP A 330 -7.77 -4.25 -20.69
N VAL A 331 -8.86 -4.67 -21.34
CA VAL A 331 -9.01 -4.63 -22.79
C VAL A 331 -9.14 -3.18 -23.23
N ARG A 332 -8.23 -2.75 -24.11
CA ARG A 332 -8.28 -1.42 -24.72
C ARG A 332 -8.14 -1.52 -26.24
N SER A 333 -9.02 -0.84 -26.98
CA SER A 333 -8.79 -0.60 -28.40
C SER A 333 -7.74 0.51 -28.58
N PRO A 334 -6.81 0.40 -29.54
CA PRO A 334 -5.87 1.49 -29.84
C PRO A 334 -6.65 2.75 -30.22
N GLU A 335 -6.46 3.84 -29.48
CA GLU A 335 -7.05 5.15 -29.83
C GLU A 335 -6.08 5.95 -30.71
N PRO A 336 -6.53 6.54 -31.83
CA PRO A 336 -5.71 7.46 -32.60
C PRO A 336 -5.36 8.67 -31.72
N ASN A 337 -4.06 8.90 -31.47
CA ASN A 337 -3.48 10.01 -30.69
C ASN A 337 -3.46 9.84 -29.15
N SER A 338 -3.60 8.62 -28.60
CA SER A 338 -3.25 8.42 -27.19
C SER A 338 -1.72 8.42 -27.02
N PRO A 339 -1.14 9.27 -26.15
CA PRO A 339 0.31 9.32 -25.95
C PRO A 339 0.85 8.03 -25.32
N SER A 340 -0.01 7.25 -24.63
CA SER A 340 0.26 5.86 -24.32
C SER A 340 -0.21 5.01 -25.50
N ASN A 341 0.71 4.50 -26.32
CA ASN A 341 0.41 3.44 -27.29
C ASN A 341 0.10 2.08 -26.59
N SER A 342 -0.25 2.12 -25.30
CA SER A 342 -0.57 0.95 -24.48
C SER A 342 -1.92 0.40 -24.94
N VAL A 343 -1.91 -0.87 -25.33
CA VAL A 343 -3.11 -1.67 -25.60
C VAL A 343 -3.82 -2.13 -24.32
N THR A 344 -3.42 -1.58 -23.18
CA THR A 344 -3.84 -1.89 -21.80
C THR A 344 -3.99 -0.60 -20.98
N MET A 345 -4.96 -0.56 -20.07
CA MET A 345 -4.93 0.30 -18.88
C MET A 345 -4.39 -0.55 -17.71
N MET A 346 -3.58 0.07 -16.84
CA MET A 346 -2.90 -0.56 -15.67
C MET A 346 -1.80 -1.58 -15.96
N ASP A 347 -1.03 -1.33 -17.02
CA ASP A 347 0.09 -2.14 -17.49
C ASP A 347 1.12 -2.59 -16.42
N PRO A 348 1.55 -1.77 -15.45
CA PRO A 348 2.66 -2.20 -14.60
C PRO A 348 2.26 -3.08 -13.42
N THR A 349 0.96 -3.20 -13.11
CA THR A 349 0.51 -3.94 -11.93
C THR A 349 0.87 -5.42 -12.01
N SER A 350 0.93 -5.99 -13.23
CA SER A 350 1.36 -7.38 -13.47
C SER A 350 2.82 -7.60 -13.08
N GLU A 351 3.72 -6.69 -13.45
CA GLU A 351 5.14 -6.77 -13.11
C GLU A 351 5.36 -6.56 -11.61
N TRP A 352 4.57 -5.69 -10.97
CA TRP A 352 4.62 -5.51 -9.52
C TRP A 352 4.15 -6.76 -8.76
N ALA A 353 3.03 -7.35 -9.17
CA ALA A 353 2.48 -8.55 -8.55
C ALA A 353 3.36 -9.79 -8.78
N SER A 354 3.91 -9.96 -9.98
CA SER A 354 4.81 -11.06 -10.31
C SER A 354 6.14 -10.94 -9.56
N SER A 355 6.76 -9.75 -9.54
CA SER A 355 7.97 -9.47 -8.75
C SER A 355 7.76 -9.80 -7.27
N ALA A 356 6.67 -9.32 -6.67
CA ALA A 356 6.35 -9.60 -5.28
C ALA A 356 6.15 -11.10 -5.03
N ALA A 357 5.47 -11.81 -5.93
CA ALA A 357 5.25 -13.24 -5.83
C ALA A 357 6.57 -14.02 -5.91
N HIS A 358 7.43 -13.73 -6.89
CA HIS A 358 8.71 -14.42 -7.08
C HIS A 358 9.62 -14.23 -5.87
N VAL A 359 9.81 -12.97 -5.44
CA VAL A 359 10.64 -12.64 -4.28
C VAL A 359 10.12 -13.25 -2.98
N ALA A 360 8.79 -13.32 -2.80
CA ALA A 360 8.16 -13.93 -1.62
C ALA A 360 7.93 -15.46 -1.74
N GLY A 361 8.29 -16.09 -2.86
CA GLY A 361 8.14 -17.54 -3.07
C GLY A 361 6.69 -18.01 -3.27
N ARG A 362 5.84 -17.16 -3.85
CA ARG A 362 4.46 -17.48 -4.22
C ARG A 362 4.43 -18.05 -5.63
N LYS A 363 3.77 -19.21 -5.78
CA LYS A 363 3.65 -19.88 -7.08
C LYS A 363 2.59 -19.28 -8.00
N ILE A 364 1.58 -18.64 -7.41
CA ILE A 364 0.44 -18.12 -8.16
C ILE A 364 0.51 -16.60 -8.18
N VAL A 365 0.49 -16.06 -9.40
CA VAL A 365 0.29 -14.64 -9.69
C VAL A 365 -1.04 -14.53 -10.41
N ALA A 366 -2.03 -13.97 -9.72
CA ALA A 366 -3.35 -13.80 -10.31
C ALA A 366 -3.48 -12.47 -11.03
N ALA A 367 -4.48 -12.36 -11.90
CA ALA A 367 -4.90 -11.07 -12.43
C ALA A 367 -6.41 -10.99 -12.59
N GLU A 368 -7.01 -9.87 -12.18
CA GLU A 368 -8.30 -9.43 -12.71
C GLU A 368 -8.15 -9.24 -14.23
N ALA A 369 -8.79 -10.12 -14.98
CA ALA A 369 -8.46 -10.35 -16.38
C ALA A 369 -9.54 -9.84 -17.33
N PHE A 370 -9.12 -9.02 -18.30
CA PHE A 370 -9.91 -8.54 -19.42
C PHE A 370 -11.05 -7.57 -19.05
N THR A 371 -10.85 -6.76 -18.02
CA THR A 371 -11.77 -5.66 -17.69
C THR A 371 -11.90 -4.72 -18.87
N ALA A 372 -13.08 -4.22 -19.16
CA ALA A 372 -13.32 -3.40 -20.35
C ALA A 372 -14.25 -2.26 -20.03
N THR A 373 -13.92 -1.07 -20.54
CA THR A 373 -14.81 0.09 -20.51
C THR A 373 -16.08 -0.17 -21.32
N ASP A 374 -17.06 0.74 -21.24
CA ASP A 374 -18.27 0.64 -22.06
C ASP A 374 -17.96 0.74 -23.57
N HIS A 375 -16.86 1.36 -23.97
CA HIS A 375 -16.45 1.42 -25.38
C HIS A 375 -16.02 0.03 -25.89
N ASP A 376 -15.18 -0.67 -25.12
CA ASP A 376 -14.57 -1.94 -25.53
C ASP A 376 -15.39 -3.18 -25.13
N GLY A 377 -16.22 -3.07 -24.07
CA GLY A 377 -16.90 -4.17 -23.40
C GLY A 377 -18.28 -4.56 -23.93
N LYS A 378 -18.89 -3.77 -24.84
CA LYS A 378 -20.26 -3.95 -25.39
C LYS A 378 -20.45 -5.21 -26.25
N TRP A 379 -20.21 -6.40 -25.68
CA TRP A 379 -20.28 -7.69 -26.39
C TRP A 379 -19.36 -7.80 -27.61
N HIS A 380 -18.36 -6.92 -27.70
CA HIS A 380 -17.38 -6.88 -28.78
C HIS A 380 -16.19 -7.82 -28.55
N ASN A 381 -16.06 -8.37 -27.35
CA ASN A 381 -14.94 -9.23 -26.96
C ASN A 381 -15.29 -10.70 -27.21
N TYR A 382 -14.35 -11.40 -27.83
CA TYR A 382 -14.40 -12.83 -28.13
C TYR A 382 -12.97 -13.38 -28.14
N PRO A 383 -12.76 -14.69 -27.94
CA PRO A 383 -11.44 -15.26 -27.69
C PRO A 383 -10.32 -14.82 -28.64
N TYR A 384 -10.57 -14.76 -29.95
CA TYR A 384 -9.55 -14.35 -30.92
C TYR A 384 -9.10 -12.89 -30.72
N LYS A 385 -10.02 -11.97 -30.38
CA LYS A 385 -9.71 -10.55 -30.17
C LYS A 385 -8.78 -10.33 -28.97
N ILE A 386 -9.01 -11.07 -27.88
CA ILE A 386 -8.34 -10.85 -26.59
C ILE A 386 -7.18 -11.83 -26.34
N LYS A 387 -6.92 -12.79 -27.24
CA LYS A 387 -5.85 -13.77 -27.09
C LYS A 387 -4.47 -13.12 -26.93
N ALA A 388 -4.11 -12.20 -27.82
CA ALA A 388 -2.79 -11.57 -27.80
C ALA A 388 -2.55 -10.77 -26.52
N LEU A 389 -3.60 -10.14 -25.98
CA LEU A 389 -3.54 -9.45 -24.69
C LEU A 389 -3.28 -10.45 -23.55
N GLY A 390 -4.05 -11.55 -23.47
CA GLY A 390 -3.80 -12.58 -22.46
C GLY A 390 -2.39 -13.17 -22.55
N ASP A 391 -1.91 -13.44 -23.77
CA ASP A 391 -0.55 -13.97 -23.98
C ASP A 391 0.54 -13.00 -23.53
N ARG A 392 0.31 -11.69 -23.70
CA ARG A 392 1.21 -10.65 -23.18
C ARG A 392 1.27 -10.69 -21.65
N MET A 393 0.13 -10.80 -20.98
CA MET A 393 0.09 -10.86 -19.51
C MET A 393 0.77 -12.10 -18.95
N PHE A 394 0.70 -13.23 -19.68
CA PHE A 394 1.51 -14.41 -19.35
C PHE A 394 3.03 -14.13 -19.45
N ALA A 395 3.46 -13.30 -20.40
CA ALA A 395 4.87 -12.91 -20.54
C ALA A 395 5.32 -11.91 -19.45
N GLU A 396 4.39 -11.19 -18.82
CA GLU A 396 4.66 -10.27 -17.70
C GLU A 396 4.59 -10.98 -16.32
N GLY A 397 4.40 -12.31 -16.33
CA GLY A 397 4.50 -13.17 -15.14
C GLY A 397 3.16 -13.59 -14.53
N VAL A 398 2.02 -13.10 -15.04
CA VAL A 398 0.71 -13.60 -14.61
C VAL A 398 0.58 -15.07 -14.97
N ASN A 399 0.06 -15.89 -14.07
CA ASN A 399 -0.17 -17.31 -14.34
C ASN A 399 -1.54 -17.82 -13.88
N ARG A 400 -2.44 -16.94 -13.44
CA ARG A 400 -3.82 -17.27 -13.06
C ARG A 400 -4.78 -16.13 -13.42
N PHE A 401 -5.58 -16.29 -14.47
CA PHE A 401 -6.63 -15.34 -14.80
C PHE A 401 -7.87 -15.54 -13.94
N VAL A 402 -8.32 -14.44 -13.34
CA VAL A 402 -9.63 -14.29 -12.70
C VAL A 402 -10.43 -13.38 -13.62
N PHE A 403 -11.31 -13.96 -14.44
CA PHE A 403 -12.02 -13.18 -15.45
C PHE A 403 -12.84 -12.07 -14.81
N HIS A 404 -12.62 -10.83 -15.27
CA HIS A 404 -13.55 -9.74 -15.12
C HIS A 404 -14.47 -9.67 -16.36
N ARG A 405 -15.72 -10.11 -16.28
CA ARG A 405 -16.38 -10.73 -15.12
C ARG A 405 -17.55 -11.62 -15.57
N TYR A 406 -18.01 -12.48 -14.66
CA TYR A 406 -19.23 -13.28 -14.85
C TYR A 406 -20.38 -12.66 -14.03
N ALA A 407 -21.42 -12.08 -14.65
CA ALA A 407 -22.61 -11.68 -13.86
C ALA A 407 -23.40 -12.91 -13.44
N MET A 408 -23.89 -12.89 -12.21
CA MET A 408 -25.04 -13.73 -11.87
C MET A 408 -26.23 -13.33 -12.76
N GLN A 409 -26.74 -14.31 -13.50
CA GLN A 409 -27.89 -14.16 -14.39
C GLN A 409 -29.13 -14.77 -13.70
N PRO A 410 -30.00 -13.95 -13.08
CA PRO A 410 -31.13 -14.46 -12.28
C PRO A 410 -32.30 -14.97 -13.12
N TRP A 411 -32.33 -14.64 -14.42
CA TRP A 411 -33.38 -15.03 -15.34
C TRP A 411 -32.89 -16.08 -16.34
N MET A 412 -33.76 -17.02 -16.68
CA MET A 412 -33.48 -18.06 -17.68
C MET A 412 -34.00 -17.70 -19.07
N ASP A 413 -34.84 -16.66 -19.17
CA ASP A 413 -35.57 -16.23 -20.36
C ASP A 413 -35.12 -14.86 -20.89
N ARG A 414 -34.01 -14.32 -20.38
CA ARG A 414 -33.47 -13.01 -20.79
C ARG A 414 -32.03 -13.15 -21.28
N LEU A 415 -31.80 -12.70 -22.53
CA LEU A 415 -30.49 -12.68 -23.18
C LEU A 415 -30.21 -11.27 -23.74
N PRO A 416 -28.97 -10.75 -23.62
CA PRO A 416 -27.83 -11.37 -22.96
C PRO A 416 -27.87 -11.21 -21.42
N GLY A 417 -28.90 -10.53 -20.87
CA GLY A 417 -29.21 -10.54 -19.45
C GLY A 417 -28.53 -9.42 -18.65
N MET A 418 -28.18 -9.70 -17.39
CA MET A 418 -27.62 -8.76 -16.42
C MET A 418 -26.17 -8.38 -16.73
N THR A 419 -25.79 -7.11 -16.64
CA THR A 419 -24.40 -6.63 -16.81
C THR A 419 -23.81 -6.04 -15.53
N PHE A 420 -22.53 -5.66 -15.52
CA PHE A 420 -21.89 -4.97 -14.40
C PHE A 420 -21.94 -3.46 -14.63
N GLY A 421 -23.16 -2.95 -14.78
CA GLY A 421 -23.31 -1.61 -15.32
C GLY A 421 -22.61 -1.51 -16.69
N PRO A 422 -21.70 -0.53 -16.88
CA PRO A 422 -21.00 -0.32 -18.14
C PRO A 422 -19.82 -1.28 -18.40
N TRP A 423 -19.35 -2.02 -17.40
CA TRP A 423 -18.07 -2.70 -17.45
C TRP A 423 -18.16 -4.10 -18.05
N GLY A 424 -17.28 -4.39 -19.00
CA GLY A 424 -17.00 -5.73 -19.53
C GLY A 424 -15.72 -6.33 -18.91
N THR A 425 -15.21 -7.44 -19.39
CA THR A 425 -15.76 -8.29 -20.46
C THR A 425 -16.92 -9.13 -19.94
N CYS A 426 -18.02 -9.20 -20.69
CA CYS A 426 -19.20 -9.96 -20.28
C CYS A 426 -19.03 -11.48 -20.53
N ILE A 427 -18.19 -12.16 -19.74
CA ILE A 427 -17.89 -13.59 -19.90
C ILE A 427 -18.90 -14.42 -19.09
N GLU A 428 -20.04 -14.74 -19.71
CA GLU A 428 -21.15 -15.39 -19.03
C GLU A 428 -21.96 -16.33 -19.92
N ARG A 429 -22.78 -17.21 -19.31
CA ARG A 429 -23.50 -18.30 -20.00
C ARG A 429 -24.42 -17.84 -21.13
N THR A 430 -24.77 -16.56 -21.18
CA THR A 430 -25.68 -15.97 -22.17
C THR A 430 -24.96 -15.51 -23.43
N LEU A 431 -23.63 -15.55 -23.47
CA LEU A 431 -22.83 -15.26 -24.66
C LEU A 431 -23.11 -16.25 -25.79
N THR A 432 -23.15 -15.75 -27.01
CA THR A 432 -23.28 -16.55 -28.24
C THR A 432 -22.17 -17.58 -28.41
N TRP A 433 -21.00 -17.34 -27.82
CA TRP A 433 -19.83 -18.20 -27.93
C TRP A 433 -19.45 -18.92 -26.64
N PHE A 434 -20.23 -18.85 -25.54
CA PHE A 434 -19.83 -19.45 -24.26
C PHE A 434 -19.52 -20.95 -24.37
N GLU A 435 -20.41 -21.72 -24.99
CA GLU A 435 -20.24 -23.17 -25.18
C GLU A 435 -19.05 -23.51 -26.12
N PRO A 436 -18.94 -22.93 -27.34
CA PRO A 436 -17.73 -23.08 -28.16
C PRO A 436 -16.44 -22.59 -27.47
N GLY A 437 -16.57 -21.62 -26.56
CA GLY A 437 -15.50 -20.98 -25.79
C GLY A 437 -14.73 -21.94 -24.89
N GLN A 438 -15.26 -23.14 -24.62
CA GLN A 438 -14.52 -24.22 -23.94
C GLN A 438 -13.16 -24.53 -24.58
N ALA A 439 -12.99 -24.31 -25.88
CA ALA A 439 -11.69 -24.44 -26.53
C ALA A 439 -10.66 -23.42 -26.00
N TRP A 440 -11.09 -22.17 -25.78
CA TRP A 440 -10.26 -21.09 -25.25
C TRP A 440 -9.98 -21.26 -23.77
N PHE A 441 -10.97 -21.65 -22.96
CA PHE A 441 -10.74 -21.96 -21.55
C PHE A 441 -9.72 -23.10 -21.37
N ARG A 442 -9.76 -24.13 -22.23
CA ARG A 442 -8.75 -25.20 -22.25
C ARG A 442 -7.36 -24.73 -22.70
N TYR A 443 -7.28 -23.75 -23.60
CA TYR A 443 -6.01 -23.11 -23.95
C TYR A 443 -5.39 -22.42 -22.74
N LEU A 444 -6.17 -21.55 -22.08
CA LEU A 444 -5.71 -20.82 -20.90
C LEU A 444 -5.30 -21.75 -19.76
N ALA A 445 -6.09 -22.79 -19.48
CA ALA A 445 -5.77 -23.77 -18.44
C ALA A 445 -4.42 -24.47 -18.70
N ARG A 446 -4.09 -24.78 -19.97
CA ARG A 446 -2.79 -25.38 -20.31
C ARG A 446 -1.63 -24.40 -20.16
N CYS A 447 -1.80 -23.16 -20.60
CA CYS A 447 -0.79 -22.11 -20.41
C CYS A 447 -0.51 -21.90 -18.92
N GLN A 448 -1.56 -21.68 -18.12
CA GLN A 448 -1.45 -21.48 -16.68
C GLN A 448 -0.83 -22.69 -15.97
N HIS A 449 -1.15 -23.92 -16.38
CA HIS A 449 -0.51 -25.11 -15.81
C HIS A 449 1.01 -25.09 -16.05
N LEU A 450 1.45 -24.88 -17.30
CA LEU A 450 2.89 -24.83 -17.61
C LEU A 450 3.61 -23.70 -16.89
N LEU A 451 2.98 -22.53 -16.78
CA LEU A 451 3.54 -21.35 -16.09
C LEU A 451 3.56 -21.49 -14.55
N GLN A 452 2.96 -22.55 -13.98
CA GLN A 452 2.94 -22.82 -12.54
C GLN A 452 3.82 -24.03 -12.13
N GLU A 453 4.31 -24.83 -13.07
CA GLU A 453 5.07 -26.06 -12.80
C GLU A 453 6.55 -25.81 -12.40
N GLY A 454 7.09 -24.63 -12.69
CA GLY A 454 8.49 -24.26 -12.44
C GLY A 454 8.67 -22.98 -11.64
N ASP A 455 9.92 -22.55 -11.51
CA ASP A 455 10.28 -21.25 -10.94
C ASP A 455 10.59 -20.27 -12.09
N PHE A 456 10.26 -18.99 -11.88
CA PHE A 456 10.60 -17.94 -12.82
C PHE A 456 12.13 -17.79 -12.93
N VAL A 457 12.61 -17.32 -14.09
CA VAL A 457 14.04 -17.11 -14.34
C VAL A 457 14.25 -15.68 -14.80
N ALA A 458 14.95 -14.90 -13.99
CA ALA A 458 15.41 -13.57 -14.30
C ALA A 458 16.87 -13.41 -13.85
N ASP A 459 17.69 -12.71 -14.64
CA ASP A 459 19.09 -12.50 -14.30
C ASP A 459 19.31 -11.24 -13.43
N ILE A 460 18.35 -10.32 -13.42
CA ILE A 460 18.51 -8.98 -12.86
C ILE A 460 17.43 -8.73 -11.80
N CYS A 461 17.85 -8.30 -10.62
CA CYS A 461 16.94 -7.86 -9.56
C CYS A 461 17.08 -6.36 -9.35
N PHE A 462 16.01 -5.59 -9.55
CA PHE A 462 16.00 -4.13 -9.36
C PHE A 462 15.46 -3.76 -7.99
N PHE A 463 16.29 -3.16 -7.16
CA PHE A 463 15.87 -2.58 -5.89
C PHE A 463 15.20 -1.22 -6.11
N HIS A 464 13.98 -1.03 -5.58
CA HIS A 464 13.23 0.22 -5.75
C HIS A 464 13.45 1.25 -4.63
N GLY A 465 14.32 0.98 -3.66
CA GLY A 465 14.63 1.90 -2.56
C GLY A 465 13.81 1.65 -1.29
N GLU A 466 14.24 2.28 -0.19
CA GLU A 466 13.67 2.08 1.16
C GLU A 466 12.51 3.03 1.51
N SER A 467 12.23 3.98 0.62
CA SER A 467 11.19 4.98 0.83
C SER A 467 9.80 4.36 0.80
N ALA A 468 8.86 5.07 1.42
CA ALA A 468 7.45 4.76 1.35
C ALA A 468 6.61 6.04 1.18
N PRO A 469 5.46 5.96 0.48
CA PRO A 469 5.01 4.82 -0.34
C PRO A 469 5.93 4.59 -1.55
N ASN A 470 5.87 3.38 -2.11
CA ASN A 470 6.76 2.96 -3.20
C ASN A 470 6.21 1.74 -3.96
N HIS A 471 6.77 1.48 -5.14
CA HIS A 471 6.42 0.38 -6.03
C HIS A 471 7.65 -0.07 -6.82
N ALA A 472 7.62 -1.29 -7.38
CA ALA A 472 8.66 -1.74 -8.29
C ALA A 472 8.69 -0.86 -9.56
N TYR A 473 9.82 -0.90 -10.27
CA TYR A 473 9.90 -0.21 -11.56
C TYR A 473 9.09 -0.95 -12.62
N ASP A 474 8.50 -0.17 -13.50
CA ASP A 474 7.81 -0.67 -14.69
C ASP A 474 8.85 -0.93 -15.79
N ARG A 475 8.60 -1.89 -16.68
CA ARG A 475 9.52 -2.21 -17.79
C ARG A 475 9.79 -1.02 -18.71
N ALA A 476 8.83 -0.09 -18.83
CA ALA A 476 9.03 1.18 -19.54
C ALA A 476 10.04 2.11 -18.83
N GLU A 477 10.05 2.16 -17.48
CA GLU A 477 11.06 2.90 -16.72
C GLU A 477 12.45 2.27 -16.85
N LEU A 478 12.50 0.95 -17.07
CA LEU A 478 13.74 0.20 -17.19
C LEU A 478 14.27 0.07 -18.62
N GLU A 479 13.61 0.60 -19.64
CA GLU A 479 13.99 0.37 -21.06
C GLU A 479 15.46 0.73 -21.35
N SER A 480 16.00 1.76 -20.70
CA SER A 480 17.41 2.16 -20.85
C SER A 480 18.41 1.36 -20.02
N ARG A 481 17.92 0.58 -19.03
CA ARG A 481 18.72 -0.14 -18.02
C ARG A 481 18.60 -1.66 -18.16
N LEU A 482 17.55 -2.18 -18.80
CA LEU A 482 17.27 -3.60 -19.01
C LEU A 482 17.75 -4.02 -20.42
N PRO A 483 18.82 -4.84 -20.53
CA PRO A 483 19.31 -5.27 -21.83
C PRO A 483 18.31 -6.17 -22.56
N THR A 484 18.25 -6.07 -23.89
CA THR A 484 17.39 -6.93 -24.71
C THR A 484 17.69 -8.41 -24.49
N GLY A 485 16.65 -9.22 -24.28
CA GLY A 485 16.75 -10.66 -24.08
C GLY A 485 16.88 -11.10 -22.62
N TYR A 486 16.91 -10.16 -21.68
CA TYR A 486 16.90 -10.42 -20.24
C TYR A 486 15.54 -10.08 -19.62
N ASP A 487 15.23 -10.79 -18.54
CA ASP A 487 14.09 -10.51 -17.68
C ASP A 487 14.55 -10.08 -16.29
N TYR A 488 13.61 -9.57 -15.50
CA TYR A 488 13.90 -8.98 -14.20
C TYR A 488 12.79 -9.23 -13.17
N ASP A 489 13.15 -9.04 -11.91
CA ASP A 489 12.18 -8.79 -10.82
C ASP A 489 12.51 -7.45 -10.14
N GLY A 490 11.49 -6.77 -9.63
CA GLY A 490 11.63 -5.75 -8.61
C GLY A 490 11.78 -6.35 -7.21
N CYS A 491 12.51 -5.69 -6.31
CA CYS A 491 12.60 -6.09 -4.91
C CYS A 491 12.62 -4.89 -3.96
N ASN A 492 12.18 -5.12 -2.72
CA ASN A 492 12.23 -4.16 -1.61
C ASN A 492 13.40 -4.47 -0.66
N ASP A 493 13.50 -3.69 0.42
CA ASP A 493 14.52 -3.84 1.46
C ASP A 493 14.40 -5.18 2.18
N GLU A 494 13.19 -5.63 2.51
CA GLU A 494 12.96 -6.95 3.15
C GLU A 494 13.51 -8.11 2.32
N ALA A 495 13.39 -8.04 0.99
CA ALA A 495 13.95 -9.03 0.09
C ALA A 495 15.48 -9.08 0.18
N ILE A 496 16.15 -7.92 0.07
CA ILE A 496 17.62 -7.83 0.13
C ILE A 496 18.14 -8.32 1.47
N MET A 497 17.46 -8.01 2.57
CA MET A 497 17.83 -8.49 3.90
C MET A 497 17.80 -10.02 4.01
N ASN A 498 16.98 -10.70 3.20
CA ASN A 498 16.90 -12.15 3.12
C ASN A 498 17.76 -12.77 2.01
N MET A 499 18.44 -11.97 1.18
CA MET A 499 19.34 -12.51 0.15
C MET A 499 20.60 -13.13 0.77
N THR A 500 21.10 -14.15 0.09
CA THR A 500 22.40 -14.80 0.32
C THR A 500 23.14 -14.94 -1.01
N VAL A 501 24.36 -15.47 -0.99
CA VAL A 501 25.10 -15.76 -2.23
C VAL A 501 25.42 -17.25 -2.32
N GLU A 502 25.04 -17.84 -3.44
CA GLU A 502 25.32 -19.24 -3.80
C GLU A 502 26.09 -19.25 -5.12
N ASP A 503 27.32 -19.76 -5.12
CA ASP A 503 28.19 -19.84 -6.31
C ASP A 503 28.32 -18.51 -7.10
N GLY A 504 28.37 -17.38 -6.38
CA GLY A 504 28.49 -16.03 -6.97
C GLY A 504 27.19 -15.44 -7.53
N VAL A 505 26.06 -16.09 -7.25
CA VAL A 505 24.71 -15.65 -7.65
C VAL A 505 23.91 -15.30 -6.40
N LEU A 506 23.14 -14.22 -6.44
CA LEU A 506 22.23 -13.85 -5.35
C LEU A 506 21.11 -14.88 -5.26
N ALA A 507 20.85 -15.41 -4.08
CA ALA A 507 19.82 -16.41 -3.83
C ALA A 507 18.84 -15.94 -2.75
N LEU A 508 17.55 -16.17 -2.97
CA LEU A 508 16.48 -15.95 -1.99
C LEU A 508 15.93 -17.27 -1.45
N PRO A 509 15.36 -17.29 -0.22
CA PRO A 509 14.61 -18.44 0.30
C PRO A 509 13.44 -18.87 -0.59
N SER A 510 12.95 -17.98 -1.45
CA SER A 510 11.93 -18.25 -2.47
C SER A 510 12.40 -19.18 -3.59
N ARG A 511 13.71 -19.50 -3.64
CA ARG A 511 14.42 -20.21 -4.72
C ARG A 511 14.66 -19.37 -5.97
N MET A 512 14.45 -18.07 -5.89
CA MET A 512 14.86 -17.15 -6.94
C MET A 512 16.37 -16.90 -6.88
N HIS A 513 16.99 -16.84 -8.06
CA HIS A 513 18.41 -16.58 -8.23
C HIS A 513 18.62 -15.43 -9.21
N TYR A 514 19.48 -14.47 -8.87
CA TYR A 514 19.78 -13.30 -9.70
C TYR A 514 21.29 -13.10 -9.84
N ARG A 515 21.74 -12.79 -11.06
CA ARG A 515 23.16 -12.55 -11.33
C ARG A 515 23.61 -11.16 -10.90
N VAL A 516 22.71 -10.17 -10.95
CA VAL A 516 23.01 -8.78 -10.64
C VAL A 516 21.90 -8.16 -9.81
N LEU A 517 22.26 -7.49 -8.70
CA LEU A 517 21.39 -6.57 -7.99
C LEU A 517 21.64 -5.15 -8.48
N VAL A 518 20.59 -4.47 -8.91
CA VAL A 518 20.67 -3.08 -9.39
C VAL A 518 20.02 -2.16 -8.36
N LEU A 519 20.78 -1.20 -7.85
CA LEU A 519 20.32 -0.21 -6.87
C LEU A 519 19.60 0.97 -7.57
N PRO A 520 18.74 1.71 -6.85
CA PRO A 520 18.14 2.93 -7.38
C PRO A 520 19.20 4.02 -7.56
N GLU A 521 18.93 4.97 -8.45
CA GLU A 521 19.77 6.17 -8.65
C GLU A 521 19.60 7.15 -7.48
N SER A 522 20.06 6.76 -6.29
CA SER A 522 19.89 7.49 -5.04
C SER A 522 21.18 7.51 -4.23
N ARG A 523 21.37 8.60 -3.49
CA ARG A 523 22.45 8.74 -2.49
C ARG A 523 22.06 8.26 -1.09
N PHE A 524 20.77 7.93 -0.91
CA PHE A 524 20.21 7.56 0.38
C PHE A 524 20.20 6.04 0.57
N MET A 525 20.66 5.59 1.73
CA MET A 525 20.54 4.21 2.17
C MET A 525 20.72 4.11 3.69
N THR A 526 19.96 3.28 4.38
CA THR A 526 20.14 3.03 5.82
C THR A 526 21.44 2.28 6.10
N PRO A 527 22.08 2.49 7.28
CA PRO A 527 23.27 1.74 7.67
C PRO A 527 23.10 0.22 7.57
N GLU A 528 21.92 -0.29 7.94
CA GLU A 528 21.57 -1.70 7.93
C GLU A 528 21.61 -2.27 6.51
N LEU A 529 21.02 -1.56 5.55
CA LEU A 529 20.98 -2.00 4.16
C LEU A 529 22.36 -1.93 3.49
N VAL A 530 23.14 -0.87 3.73
CA VAL A 530 24.54 -0.80 3.22
C VAL A 530 25.36 -1.96 3.79
N ALA A 531 25.19 -2.27 5.08
CA ALA A 531 25.89 -3.37 5.73
C ALA A 531 25.52 -4.72 5.10
N LYS A 532 24.24 -4.94 4.78
CA LYS A 532 23.79 -6.16 4.09
C LYS A 532 24.33 -6.25 2.67
N ILE A 533 24.29 -5.17 1.89
CA ILE A 533 24.87 -5.15 0.54
C ILE A 533 26.37 -5.44 0.61
N ARG A 534 27.07 -4.92 1.63
CA ARG A 534 28.50 -5.20 1.84
C ARG A 534 28.77 -6.67 2.09
N GLU A 535 27.93 -7.33 2.89
CA GLU A 535 28.00 -8.79 3.10
C GLU A 535 27.82 -9.53 1.78
N LEU A 536 26.76 -9.23 1.03
CA LEU A 536 26.48 -9.87 -0.26
C LEU A 536 27.64 -9.72 -1.26
N VAL A 537 28.20 -8.52 -1.40
CA VAL A 537 29.34 -8.28 -2.31
C VAL A 537 30.58 -9.08 -1.88
N ARG A 538 30.88 -9.13 -0.58
CA ARG A 538 32.01 -9.93 -0.07
C ARG A 538 31.84 -11.43 -0.28
N ASP A 539 30.60 -11.89 -0.29
CA ASP A 539 30.27 -13.29 -0.56
C ASP A 539 30.20 -13.60 -2.06
N GLY A 540 30.44 -12.60 -2.93
CA GLY A 540 30.61 -12.76 -4.38
C GLY A 540 29.47 -12.22 -5.24
N ALA A 541 28.51 -11.48 -4.68
CA ALA A 541 27.43 -10.87 -5.45
C ALA A 541 27.93 -9.71 -6.34
N HIS A 542 27.28 -9.54 -7.49
CA HIS A 542 27.47 -8.37 -8.35
C HIS A 542 26.37 -7.33 -8.08
N VAL A 543 26.79 -6.13 -7.72
CA VAL A 543 25.89 -5.01 -7.41
C VAL A 543 26.22 -3.82 -8.30
N VAL A 544 25.19 -3.22 -8.92
CA VAL A 544 25.33 -2.06 -9.81
C VAL A 544 24.51 -0.91 -9.25
N GLY A 545 25.16 0.22 -8.99
CA GLY A 545 24.47 1.45 -8.59
C GLY A 545 25.39 2.49 -7.96
N PRO A 546 24.86 3.69 -7.70
CA PRO A 546 25.63 4.78 -7.11
C PRO A 546 26.03 4.50 -5.67
N ARG A 547 27.10 5.16 -5.22
CA ARG A 547 27.57 5.11 -3.83
C ARG A 547 26.61 5.90 -2.93
N PRO A 548 25.99 5.30 -1.89
CA PRO A 548 25.24 6.04 -0.90
C PRO A 548 26.17 6.84 0.01
N ASP A 549 25.70 7.95 0.56
CA ASP A 549 26.50 8.78 1.47
C ASP A 549 25.72 9.31 2.68
N LYS A 550 24.46 8.89 2.80
CA LYS A 550 23.51 9.46 3.74
C LYS A 550 22.38 8.49 4.06
N SER A 551 21.91 8.46 5.30
CA SER A 551 20.68 7.75 5.67
C SER A 551 19.45 8.63 5.40
N PRO A 552 18.30 8.06 4.96
CA PRO A 552 17.05 8.81 4.91
C PRO A 552 16.35 8.90 6.28
N SER A 553 16.75 8.08 7.26
CA SER A 553 16.15 8.02 8.59
C SER A 553 16.76 9.04 9.56
N LEU A 554 15.97 9.47 10.53
CA LEU A 554 16.41 10.29 11.66
C LEU A 554 17.04 9.43 12.77
N ALA A 555 16.79 8.12 12.77
CA ALA A 555 17.35 7.21 13.73
C ALA A 555 18.88 7.34 13.78
N ASN A 556 19.42 7.64 14.97
CA ASN A 556 20.84 7.82 15.24
C ASN A 556 21.53 8.94 14.41
N TYR A 557 20.78 9.92 13.89
CA TYR A 557 21.36 11.08 13.22
C TYR A 557 22.15 11.97 14.22
N PRO A 558 23.33 12.52 13.84
CA PRO A 558 24.00 12.42 12.53
C PRO A 558 24.95 11.23 12.36
N ALA A 559 25.15 10.41 13.39
CA ALA A 559 26.11 9.29 13.36
C ALA A 559 25.75 8.22 12.31
N CYS A 560 24.47 8.07 11.96
CA CYS A 560 24.06 7.17 10.89
C CYS A 560 24.68 7.51 9.53
N ASP A 561 24.89 8.79 9.21
CA ASP A 561 25.51 9.20 7.94
C ASP A 561 27.01 8.87 7.91
N ASP A 562 27.69 9.00 9.05
CA ASP A 562 29.10 8.59 9.17
C ASP A 562 29.25 7.08 8.96
N GLU A 563 28.34 6.29 9.52
CA GLU A 563 28.33 4.85 9.33
C GLU A 563 28.04 4.45 7.88
N VAL A 564 27.06 5.08 7.22
CA VAL A 564 26.78 4.88 5.79
C VAL A 564 28.02 5.17 4.96
N ARG A 565 28.67 6.34 5.16
CA ARG A 565 29.89 6.70 4.42
C ARG A 565 31.00 5.68 4.65
N ARG A 566 31.23 5.28 5.91
CA ARG A 566 32.27 4.31 6.28
C ARG A 566 32.06 2.97 5.60
N LEU A 567 30.83 2.45 5.62
CA LEU A 567 30.48 1.19 4.96
C LEU A 567 30.56 1.30 3.43
N ALA A 568 30.11 2.42 2.87
CA ALA A 568 30.16 2.68 1.44
C ALA A 568 31.61 2.80 0.91
N ASP A 569 32.54 3.33 1.71
CA ASP A 569 33.97 3.41 1.33
C ASP A 569 34.60 2.02 1.17
N GLU A 570 34.17 1.04 1.96
CA GLU A 570 34.62 -0.35 1.82
C GLU A 570 34.24 -0.94 0.45
N LEU A 571 33.07 -0.56 -0.08
CA LEU A 571 32.51 -1.10 -1.32
C LEU A 571 32.88 -0.29 -2.57
N TRP A 572 32.58 1.00 -2.57
CA TRP A 572 32.80 1.89 -3.72
C TRP A 572 34.17 2.55 -3.64
N GLY A 573 34.59 3.02 -2.45
CA GLY A 573 35.88 3.70 -2.26
C GLY A 573 35.87 5.09 -2.83
N ASP A 574 37.04 5.58 -3.29
CA ASP A 574 37.16 6.92 -3.87
C ASP A 574 36.73 6.92 -5.35
N VAL A 575 35.41 6.88 -5.57
CA VAL A 575 34.82 6.87 -6.90
C VAL A 575 34.53 8.31 -7.34
N SER A 576 35.28 8.79 -8.33
CA SER A 576 35.00 10.05 -9.05
C SER A 576 34.42 9.84 -10.45
N THR A 577 34.40 8.59 -10.94
CA THR A 577 33.93 8.20 -12.29
C THR A 577 33.35 6.78 -12.28
N PRO A 578 32.35 6.47 -13.14
CA PRO A 578 31.80 5.11 -13.26
C PRO A 578 32.89 4.06 -13.57
N GLY A 579 32.82 2.89 -12.93
CA GLY A 579 33.79 1.81 -13.13
C GLY A 579 33.44 0.54 -12.37
N GLU A 580 34.24 -0.50 -12.57
CA GLU A 580 34.12 -1.79 -11.88
C GLU A 580 35.12 -1.85 -10.71
N ARG A 581 34.67 -2.40 -9.57
CA ARG A 581 35.52 -2.65 -8.42
C ARG A 581 35.19 -4.01 -7.80
N ALA A 582 36.23 -4.82 -7.61
CA ALA A 582 36.15 -6.05 -6.83
C ALA A 582 36.46 -5.77 -5.35
N VAL A 583 35.68 -6.36 -4.44
CA VAL A 583 35.79 -6.18 -2.99
C VAL A 583 35.71 -7.55 -2.32
N GLY A 584 36.80 -7.96 -1.68
CA GLY A 584 36.95 -9.32 -1.13
C GLY A 584 38.09 -10.05 -1.82
#